data_AF-A0A5B0QUL6-F1
#
_entry.id   AF-A0A5B0QUL6-F1
#
_cell.length_a   1.000
_cell.length_b   1.000
_cell.length_c   1.000
_cell.angle_alpha   90.00
_cell.angle_beta   90.00
_cell.angle_gamma   90.00
#
_symmetry.space_group_name_H-M   'P 1'
#
loop_
_entity.id
_entity.type
_entity.pdbx_description
1 polymer ?
#
loop_
_entity_poly.entity_id
_entity_poly.type
_entity_poly.pdbx_seq_one_letter_code
_entity_poly.pdbx_strand_id
1 'polypeptide(L)'
;MDTFSRKDAMDDKGISAVPKLTGENYSIWESKMHYFLDSRQLIDVCLHEQPLPISDETKAKHSCAMFHLSSVVDDSIYNSIFKLSSNLTPFSVWSTLKTKYASKSIFSLCKVWRLWDTIHCD
;
A
#
# COMPACT_ATOMS: atom_id res chain seq x y z
N MET A 1 -9.40 22.26 -9.78
CA MET A 1 -8.39 21.21 -9.53
C MET A 1 -7.43 21.79 -8.52
N ASP A 2 -7.37 21.21 -7.33
CA ASP A 2 -6.38 21.64 -6.33
C ASP A 2 -4.98 21.33 -6.88
N THR A 3 -4.14 22.34 -6.94
CA THR A 3 -2.74 22.21 -7.39
C THR A 3 -2.01 21.23 -6.48
N PHE A 4 -1.32 20.25 -7.06
CA PHE A 4 -0.54 19.28 -6.28
C PHE A 4 0.49 19.99 -5.39
N SER A 5 0.42 19.70 -4.09
CA SER A 5 1.35 20.20 -3.09
C SER A 5 2.22 19.04 -2.59
N ARG A 6 3.52 19.06 -2.93
CA ARG A 6 4.47 18.05 -2.46
C ARG A 6 4.57 18.02 -0.93
N LYS A 7 4.42 19.17 -0.27
CA LYS A 7 4.45 19.26 1.20
C LYS A 7 3.30 18.48 1.82
N ASP A 8 2.09 18.69 1.31
CA ASP A 8 0.89 18.02 1.85
C ASP A 8 0.90 16.52 1.48
N ALA A 9 1.44 16.18 0.32
CA ALA A 9 1.62 14.79 -0.09
C ALA A 9 2.64 14.03 0.78
N MET A 10 3.65 14.72 1.33
CA MET A 10 4.64 14.13 2.24
C MET A 10 4.20 14.11 3.70
N ASP A 11 3.10 14.79 4.06
CA ASP A 11 2.58 14.79 5.44
C ASP A 11 2.27 13.36 5.87
N ASP A 12 2.83 12.92 6.99
CA ASP A 12 2.64 11.59 7.55
C ASP A 12 1.47 11.54 8.55
N LYS A 13 0.77 12.66 8.77
CA LYS A 13 -0.39 12.71 9.67
C LYS A 13 -1.44 11.67 9.29
N GLY A 14 -1.70 10.75 10.22
CA GLY A 14 -2.66 9.65 10.04
C GLY A 14 -2.05 8.36 9.48
N ILE A 15 -0.77 8.34 9.10
CA ILE A 15 -0.08 7.10 8.68
C ILE A 15 -0.09 6.06 9.81
N SER A 16 -0.04 6.51 11.07
CA SER A 16 -0.12 5.65 12.25
C SER A 16 -1.43 4.87 12.37
N ALA A 17 -2.50 5.31 11.68
CA ALA A 17 -3.76 4.57 11.61
C ALA A 17 -3.73 3.43 10.59
N VAL A 18 -2.79 3.47 9.64
CA VAL A 18 -2.52 2.38 8.69
C VAL A 18 -1.66 1.34 9.42
N PRO A 19 -2.13 0.08 9.56
CA PRO A 19 -1.32 -0.95 10.21
C PRO A 19 -0.06 -1.21 9.40
N LYS A 20 0.99 -1.76 10.03
CA LYS A 20 2.08 -2.36 9.26
C LYS A 20 1.57 -3.61 8.54
N LEU A 21 1.88 -3.76 7.26
CA LEU A 21 1.58 -4.98 6.50
C LEU A 21 2.46 -6.12 6.99
N THR A 22 1.85 -7.21 7.46
CA THR A 22 2.52 -8.44 7.93
C THR A 22 2.17 -9.67 7.08
N GLY A 23 1.36 -9.47 6.03
CA GLY A 23 0.96 -10.48 5.05
C GLY A 23 -0.40 -11.14 5.30
N GLU A 24 -0.89 -11.14 6.55
CA GLU A 24 -2.22 -11.66 6.91
C GLU A 24 -3.30 -10.57 6.91
N ASN A 25 -2.90 -9.31 7.06
CA ASN A 25 -3.79 -8.17 7.21
C ASN A 25 -3.95 -7.34 5.93
N TYR A 26 -3.62 -7.90 4.76
CA TYR A 26 -3.60 -7.15 3.50
C TYR A 26 -4.91 -6.42 3.21
N SER A 27 -6.08 -7.05 3.43
CA SER A 27 -7.37 -6.41 3.14
C SER A 27 -7.61 -5.15 3.97
N ILE A 28 -7.24 -5.17 5.25
CA ILE A 28 -7.37 -4.01 6.15
C ILE A 28 -6.31 -2.96 5.80
N TRP A 29 -5.08 -3.41 5.56
CA TRP A 29 -3.97 -2.57 5.16
C TRP A 29 -4.29 -1.80 3.86
N GLU A 30 -4.73 -2.50 2.83
CA GLU A 30 -5.01 -1.93 1.50
C GLU A 30 -6.12 -0.89 1.56
N SER A 31 -7.22 -1.18 2.24
CA SER A 31 -8.32 -0.23 2.41
C SER A 31 -7.85 1.05 3.12
N LYS A 32 -7.11 0.93 4.22
CA LYS A 32 -6.62 2.12 4.95
C LYS A 32 -5.55 2.88 4.19
N MET A 33 -4.63 2.17 3.53
CA MET A 33 -3.58 2.78 2.73
C MET A 33 -4.15 3.49 1.50
N HIS A 34 -5.20 2.93 0.89
CA HIS A 34 -5.91 3.56 -0.21
C HIS A 34 -6.44 4.94 0.19
N TYR A 35 -7.24 5.03 1.27
CA TYR A 35 -7.76 6.33 1.74
C TYR A 35 -6.65 7.30 2.14
N PHE A 36 -5.58 6.79 2.77
CA PHE A 36 -4.43 7.61 3.13
C PHE A 36 -3.76 8.25 1.90
N LEU A 37 -3.51 7.47 0.85
CA LEU A 37 -2.91 7.94 -0.40
C LEU A 37 -3.86 8.83 -1.22
N ASP A 38 -5.15 8.52 -1.23
CA ASP A 38 -6.17 9.28 -1.96
C ASP A 38 -6.31 10.71 -1.41
N SER A 39 -6.34 10.85 -0.07
CA SER A 39 -6.35 12.16 0.59
C SER A 39 -5.14 13.05 0.26
N ARG A 40 -4.09 12.48 -0.34
CA ARG A 40 -2.82 13.14 -0.73
C ARG A 40 -2.62 13.21 -2.24
N GLN A 41 -3.63 12.82 -3.03
CA GLN A 41 -3.55 12.75 -4.49
C GLN A 41 -2.43 11.82 -5.01
N LEU A 42 -2.13 10.75 -4.26
CA LEU A 42 -1.06 9.79 -4.56
C LEU A 42 -1.58 8.44 -5.05
N ILE A 43 -2.88 8.16 -4.89
CA ILE A 43 -3.43 6.83 -5.21
C ILE A 43 -3.32 6.51 -6.70
N ASP A 44 -3.47 7.51 -7.58
CA ASP A 44 -3.47 7.31 -9.02
C ASP A 44 -2.16 6.69 -9.54
N VAL A 45 -1.01 7.16 -9.04
CA VAL A 45 0.30 6.61 -9.42
C VAL A 45 0.57 5.21 -8.88
N CYS A 46 -0.24 4.75 -7.91
CA CYS A 46 -0.20 3.38 -7.39
C CYS A 46 -1.13 2.44 -8.15
N LEU A 47 -2.24 2.95 -8.71
CA LEU A 47 -3.23 2.14 -9.41
C LEU A 47 -2.96 2.04 -10.92
N HIS A 48 -2.26 3.02 -11.49
CA HIS A 48 -2.05 3.11 -12.92
C HIS A 48 -0.57 3.29 -13.28
N GLU A 49 -0.12 2.57 -14.31
CA GLU A 49 1.16 2.81 -14.93
C GLU A 49 1.16 4.18 -15.63
N GLN A 50 2.25 4.93 -15.45
CA GLN A 50 2.33 6.31 -15.92
C GLN A 50 2.96 6.37 -17.31
N PRO A 51 2.35 7.07 -18.28
CA PRO A 51 2.89 7.17 -19.62
C PRO A 51 4.22 7.95 -19.63
N LEU A 52 5.14 7.53 -20.51
CA LEU A 52 6.37 8.25 -20.78
C LEU A 52 6.10 9.35 -21.84
N PRO A 53 6.67 10.57 -21.70
CA PRO A 53 7.55 11.03 -20.63
C PRO A 53 6.80 11.43 -19.35
N ILE A 54 7.38 11.08 -18.21
CA ILE A 54 6.79 11.38 -16.89
C ILE A 54 6.96 12.87 -16.58
N SER A 55 5.86 13.55 -16.24
CA SER A 55 5.88 14.95 -15.79
C SER A 55 6.62 15.10 -14.44
N ASP A 56 7.14 16.28 -14.15
CA ASP A 56 7.81 16.51 -12.86
C ASP A 56 6.87 16.40 -11.67
N GLU A 57 5.58 16.71 -11.86
CA GLU A 57 4.53 16.45 -10.86
C GLU A 57 4.38 14.95 -10.59
N THR A 58 4.29 14.12 -11.64
CA THR A 58 4.17 12.67 -11.49
C THR A 58 5.42 12.06 -10.86
N LYS A 59 6.62 12.57 -11.16
CA LYS A 59 7.87 12.16 -10.46
C LYS A 59 7.82 12.49 -8.97
N ALA A 60 7.29 13.66 -8.61
CA ALA A 60 7.12 14.04 -7.22
C ALA A 60 6.09 13.12 -6.52
N LYS A 61 4.95 12.85 -7.15
CA LYS A 61 3.96 11.88 -6.67
C LYS A 61 4.55 10.48 -6.49
N HIS A 62 5.35 10.01 -7.45
CA HIS A 62 6.07 8.73 -7.34
C HIS A 62 6.93 8.68 -6.08
N SER A 63 7.72 9.73 -5.85
CA SER A 63 8.62 9.78 -4.70
C SER A 63 7.86 9.75 -3.37
N CYS A 64 6.76 10.51 -3.27
CA CYS A 64 5.94 10.57 -2.07
C CYS A 64 5.21 9.25 -1.82
N ALA A 65 4.61 8.65 -2.85
CA ALA A 65 3.92 7.37 -2.75
C ALA A 65 4.87 6.25 -2.32
N MET A 66 6.07 6.19 -2.89
CA MET A 66 7.09 5.21 -2.51
C MET A 66 7.51 5.35 -1.06
N PHE A 67 7.72 6.59 -0.58
CA PHE A 67 8.07 6.84 0.81
C PHE A 67 7.01 6.26 1.76
N HIS A 68 5.74 6.60 1.53
CA HIS A 68 4.64 6.11 2.36
C HIS A 68 4.49 4.60 2.30
N LEU A 69 4.48 4.00 1.10
CA LEU A 69 4.38 2.54 0.92
C LEU A 69 5.50 1.79 1.66
N SER A 70 6.72 2.35 1.64
CA SER A 70 7.87 1.75 2.29
C SER A 70 7.81 1.80 3.83
N SER A 71 7.07 2.76 4.38
CA SER A 71 6.99 2.99 5.83
C SER A 71 5.97 2.10 6.56
N VAL A 72 4.99 1.56 5.83
CA VAL A 72 3.88 0.76 6.38
C VAL A 72 3.96 -0.72 6.01
N VAL A 73 5.14 -1.20 5.65
CA VAL A 73 5.43 -2.63 5.47
C VAL A 73 6.38 -3.11 6.56
N ASP A 74 6.33 -4.40 6.88
CA ASP A 74 7.35 -4.99 7.76
C ASP A 74 8.70 -5.14 7.04
N ASP A 75 9.75 -5.41 7.82
CA ASP A 75 11.13 -5.50 7.31
C ASP A 75 11.32 -6.66 6.31
N SER A 76 10.56 -7.74 6.44
CA SER A 76 10.64 -8.89 5.54
C SER A 76 10.09 -8.52 4.15
N ILE A 77 8.93 -7.88 4.12
CA ILE A 77 8.31 -7.36 2.90
C ILE A 77 9.18 -6.26 2.29
N TYR A 78 9.70 -5.35 3.12
CA TYR A 78 10.62 -4.30 2.68
C TYR A 78 11.83 -4.90 1.96
N ASN A 79 12.53 -5.85 2.59
CA ASN A 79 13.70 -6.49 2.00
C ASN A 79 13.36 -7.30 0.74
N SER A 80 12.18 -7.94 0.68
CA SER A 80 11.79 -8.72 -0.50
C SER A 80 11.45 -7.87 -1.72
N ILE A 81 10.92 -6.65 -1.53
CA ILE A 81 10.37 -5.84 -2.63
C ILE A 81 11.28 -4.65 -2.92
N PHE A 82 11.60 -3.86 -1.89
CA PHE A 82 12.26 -2.57 -2.02
C PHE A 82 13.77 -2.69 -2.18
N LYS A 83 14.41 -3.66 -1.51
CA LYS A 83 15.88 -3.81 -1.53
C LYS A 83 16.42 -4.45 -2.82
N LEU A 84 15.62 -5.30 -3.48
CA LEU A 84 16.09 -6.13 -4.61
C LEU A 84 15.87 -5.50 -5.98
N SER A 85 15.13 -4.39 -6.08
CA SER A 85 14.68 -3.85 -7.36
C SER A 85 15.14 -2.41 -7.56
N SER A 86 15.85 -2.15 -8.66
CA SER A 86 16.41 -0.84 -9.01
C SER A 86 15.43 0.12 -9.71
N ASN A 87 14.39 -0.42 -10.37
CA ASN A 87 13.43 0.35 -11.17
C ASN A 87 12.00 0.23 -10.61
N LEU A 88 11.83 0.44 -9.30
CA LEU A 88 10.51 0.36 -8.68
C LEU A 88 9.68 1.60 -8.96
N THR A 89 8.46 1.37 -9.44
CA THR A 89 7.40 2.37 -9.50
C THR A 89 6.36 2.09 -8.41
N PRO A 90 5.63 3.11 -7.92
CA PRO A 90 4.55 2.88 -6.96
C PRO A 90 3.53 1.86 -7.48
N PHE A 91 3.17 1.93 -8.76
CA PHE A 91 2.33 0.94 -9.44
C PHE A 91 2.86 -0.49 -9.34
N SER A 92 4.16 -0.70 -9.61
CA SER A 92 4.78 -2.03 -9.52
C SER A 92 4.78 -2.58 -8.09
N VAL A 93 5.03 -1.72 -7.09
CA VAL A 93 5.02 -2.08 -5.67
C VAL A 93 3.60 -2.44 -5.24
N TRP A 94 2.62 -1.58 -5.52
CA TRP A 94 1.22 -1.81 -5.19
C TRP A 94 0.70 -3.11 -5.80
N SER A 95 0.97 -3.33 -7.09
CA SER A 95 0.59 -4.55 -7.81
C SER A 95 1.25 -5.81 -7.23
N THR A 96 2.52 -5.72 -6.84
CA THR A 96 3.25 -6.83 -6.23
C THR A 96 2.68 -7.18 -4.86
N LEU A 97 2.42 -6.18 -4.02
CA LEU A 97 1.79 -6.37 -2.71
C LEU A 97 0.41 -7.03 -2.86
N LYS A 98 -0.41 -6.52 -3.78
CA LYS A 98 -1.71 -7.10 -4.11
C LYS A 98 -1.61 -8.56 -4.52
N THR A 99 -0.74 -8.86 -5.47
CA THR A 99 -0.57 -10.22 -6.00
C THR A 99 -0.07 -11.20 -4.93
N LYS A 100 0.86 -10.79 -4.07
CA LYS A 100 1.48 -11.67 -3.08
C LYS A 100 0.62 -11.91 -1.83
N TYR A 101 -0.17 -10.92 -1.41
CA TYR A 101 -0.80 -10.94 -0.08
C TYR A 101 -2.33 -10.90 -0.09
N ALA A 102 -2.99 -10.56 -1.20
CA ALA A 102 -4.46 -10.55 -1.25
C ALA A 102 -5.06 -11.95 -0.99
N SER A 103 -4.54 -12.99 -1.63
CA SER A 103 -5.02 -14.37 -1.44
C SER A 103 -4.74 -14.89 -0.02
N LYS A 104 -3.58 -14.57 0.54
CA LYS A 104 -3.20 -14.95 1.91
C LYS A 104 -4.12 -14.32 2.95
N SER A 105 -4.46 -13.04 2.79
CA SER A 105 -5.40 -12.33 3.66
C SER A 105 -6.80 -12.94 3.65
N ILE A 106 -7.29 -13.34 2.47
CA ILE A 106 -8.58 -14.04 2.35
C ILE A 106 -8.54 -15.38 3.10
N PHE A 107 -7.47 -16.15 2.93
CA PHE A 107 -7.32 -17.43 3.61
C PHE A 107 -7.27 -17.27 5.14
N SER A 108 -6.51 -16.29 5.63
CA SER A 108 -6.43 -15.98 7.06
C SER A 108 -7.78 -15.56 7.63
N LEU A 109 -8.54 -14.73 6.90
CA LEU A 109 -9.90 -14.36 7.30
C LEU A 109 -10.80 -15.60 7.42
N CYS A 110 -10.85 -16.46 6.39
CA CYS A 110 -11.65 -17.68 6.42
C CYS A 110 -11.28 -18.61 7.60
N LYS A 111 -9.99 -18.68 7.96
CA LYS A 111 -9.53 -19.46 9.12
C LYS A 111 -10.09 -18.91 10.44
N VAL A 112 -10.11 -17.59 10.60
CA VAL A 112 -10.69 -16.93 11.78
C VAL A 112 -12.19 -17.21 11.90
N TRP A 113 -12.94 -17.11 10.80
CA TRP A 113 -14.37 -17.45 10.79
C TRP A 113 -14.62 -18.91 11.17
N ARG A 114 -13.85 -19.86 10.61
CA ARG A 114 -13.99 -21.28 10.96
C ARG A 114 -13.72 -21.54 12.45
N LEU A 115 -12.71 -20.88 13.02
CA LEU A 115 -12.41 -20.99 14.44
C LEU A 115 -13.53 -20.41 15.29
N TRP A 116 -14.11 -19.27 14.88
CA TRP A 116 -15.25 -18.67 15.55
C TRP A 116 -16.44 -19.63 15.58
N ASP A 117 -16.80 -20.22 14.44
CA ASP A 117 -17.89 -21.20 14.33
C ASP A 117 -17.62 -22.42 15.20
N THR A 118 -16.38 -22.90 15.27
CA THR A 118 -16.00 -24.05 16.13
C THR A 118 -16.15 -23.72 17.62
N ILE A 119 -15.93 -22.46 18.02
CA ILE A 119 -16.02 -22.04 19.43
C ILE A 119 -17.46 -21.72 19.85
N HIS A 120 -18.30 -21.24 18.93
CA HIS A 120 -19.64 -20.72 19.25
C HIS A 120 -20.80 -21.60 18.77
N CYS A 121 -20.55 -22.63 17.97
CA CYS A 121 -21.57 -23.55 17.45
C CYS A 121 -21.41 -25.00 17.97
N ASP A 122 -20.54 -25.22 18.96
CA ASP A 122 -20.54 -26.42 19.85
C ASP A 122 -21.20 -26.07 21.20
#